data_AF-A0A3R6X9A4-F1
#
_entry.id   AF-A0A3R6X9A4-F1
#
_cell.length_a   1.000
_cell.length_b   1.000
_cell.length_c   1.000
_cell.angle_alpha   90.00
_cell.angle_beta   90.00
_cell.angle_gamma   90.00
#
_symmetry.space_group_name_H-M   'P 1'
#
loop_
_entity.id
_entity.type
_entity.pdbx_description
1 polymer ?
#
loop_
_entity_poly.entity_id
_entity_poly.type
_entity_poly.pdbx_seq_one_letter_code
_entity_poly.pdbx_strand_id
1 'polypeptide(L)'
;MSILSKLMDTMRFSPEEDEEYFGPDDDYEAEKPAKRGRFPARDDSEGYDDGGDEKPRFFSRSSKVVPMKRGMEVSMVKPTSIEDAREICDYLLAGKAVVLNMEGIHTEVAQRIIDFTSGATYSMNGNLQKISSYIFIATPESVELSGDFQEIIGNGALDISGLNIRL
;
A
#
# COMPACT_ATOMS: atom_id res chain seq x y z
N MET A 1 -27.94 42.16 16.01
CA MET A 1 -26.57 42.11 16.59
C MET A 1 -26.63 41.17 17.78
N SER A 2 -25.83 40.13 17.98
CA SER A 2 -24.77 39.50 17.21
C SER A 2 -24.94 37.98 17.42
N ILE A 3 -24.67 37.19 16.40
CA ILE A 3 -24.76 35.72 16.42
C ILE A 3 -23.77 35.12 17.44
N LEU A 4 -22.72 35.89 17.79
CA LEU A 4 -21.74 35.59 18.85
C LEU A 4 -22.31 35.61 20.26
N SER A 5 -23.39 36.36 20.52
CA SER A 5 -24.02 36.43 21.85
C SER A 5 -24.69 35.11 22.22
N LYS A 6 -25.30 34.42 21.24
CA LYS A 6 -25.94 33.11 21.43
C LYS A 6 -24.93 31.96 21.53
N LEU A 7 -23.74 32.12 20.98
CA LEU A 7 -22.69 31.11 21.05
C LEU A 7 -21.94 31.15 22.39
N MET A 8 -21.82 32.33 23.01
CA MET A 8 -21.27 32.48 24.37
C MET A 8 -22.22 31.94 25.45
N ASP A 9 -23.54 32.02 25.27
CA ASP A 9 -24.52 31.49 26.24
C ASP A 9 -24.56 29.95 26.26
N THR A 10 -24.33 29.29 25.12
CA THR A 10 -24.36 27.82 25.02
C THR A 10 -23.10 27.14 25.59
N MET A 11 -22.00 27.88 25.77
CA MET A 11 -20.77 27.36 26.43
C MET A 11 -20.67 27.72 27.90
N ARG A 12 -21.67 28.38 28.48
CA ARG A 12 -21.74 28.60 29.93
C ARG A 12 -22.52 27.45 30.56
N PHE A 13 -21.78 26.36 30.78
CA PHE A 13 -22.19 25.20 31.56
C PHE A 13 -22.98 25.62 32.81
N SER A 14 -24.16 25.02 32.98
CA SER A 14 -24.90 25.04 34.24
C SER A 14 -23.98 24.53 35.37
N PRO A 15 -24.09 25.12 36.57
CA PRO A 15 -23.40 24.61 37.73
C PRO A 15 -24.08 23.30 38.14
N GLU A 16 -23.35 22.47 38.90
CA GLU A 16 -23.79 21.17 39.44
C GLU A 16 -23.45 20.00 38.52
N GLU A 17 -22.19 19.59 38.50
CA GLU A 17 -21.75 18.36 39.17
C GLU A 17 -20.21 18.26 39.11
N ASP A 18 -19.63 17.75 40.19
CA ASP A 18 -18.22 17.77 40.53
C ASP A 18 -17.35 16.98 39.54
N GLU A 19 -16.30 17.57 38.98
CA GLU A 19 -15.14 16.82 38.47
C GLU A 19 -13.90 17.74 38.35
N GLU A 20 -13.00 17.55 39.33
CA GLU A 20 -11.55 17.72 39.32
C GLU A 20 -10.91 18.68 38.27
N TYR A 21 -10.55 19.88 38.75
CA TYR A 21 -9.72 20.86 38.04
C TYR A 21 -8.28 20.36 37.88
N PHE A 22 -7.98 19.72 36.75
CA PHE A 22 -6.60 19.59 36.24
C PHE A 22 -6.37 20.69 35.21
N GLY A 23 -5.56 21.68 35.56
CA GLY A 23 -5.11 22.71 34.62
C GLY A 23 -4.33 22.10 33.46
N PRO A 24 -4.21 22.80 32.33
CA PRO A 24 -3.39 22.31 31.23
C PRO A 24 -1.92 22.31 31.63
N ASP A 25 -1.38 21.13 31.91
CA ASP A 25 0.05 20.85 31.88
C ASP A 25 0.52 20.91 30.42
N ASP A 26 0.82 22.13 29.95
CA ASP A 26 1.51 22.36 28.68
C ASP A 26 3.01 22.07 28.87
N ASP A 27 3.35 20.78 28.83
CA ASP A 27 4.73 20.28 28.76
C ASP A 27 5.30 20.49 27.34
N TYR A 28 5.56 21.74 26.98
CA TYR A 28 6.38 22.08 25.81
C TYR A 28 7.81 22.43 26.28
N GLU A 29 8.67 21.42 26.45
CA GLU A 29 10.11 21.65 26.52
C GLU A 29 10.64 22.09 25.15
N ALA A 30 10.76 23.40 24.95
CA ALA A 30 11.47 23.97 23.81
C ALA A 30 13.00 23.87 24.05
N GLU A 31 13.65 22.84 23.50
CA GLU A 31 15.11 22.75 23.44
C GLU A 31 15.70 23.96 22.67
N LYS A 32 16.37 24.86 23.38
CA LYS A 32 17.14 25.97 22.78
C LYS A 32 18.49 25.46 22.25
N PRO A 33 18.85 25.66 20.98
CA PRO A 33 20.21 25.39 20.52
C PRO A 33 21.22 26.36 21.16
N ALA A 34 22.32 25.79 21.66
CA ALA A 34 23.38 26.48 22.39
C ALA A 34 24.11 27.54 21.54
N LYS A 35 24.28 28.73 22.12
CA LYS A 35 25.14 29.80 21.60
C LYS A 35 26.62 29.36 21.71
N ARG A 36 27.25 29.02 20.58
CA ARG A 36 28.71 28.85 20.49
C ARG A 36 29.40 30.21 20.49
N GLY A 37 30.23 30.44 21.50
CA GLY A 37 30.96 31.67 21.72
C GLY A 37 32.30 31.74 20.97
N ARG A 38 32.67 33.00 20.69
CA ARG A 38 34.01 33.62 20.74
C ARG A 38 35.15 32.96 19.97
N PHE A 39 35.52 33.66 18.89
CA PHE A 39 36.85 33.73 18.30
C PHE A 39 37.97 33.88 19.33
N PRO A 40 39.18 33.39 18.99
CA PRO A 40 40.35 34.26 19.07
C PRO A 40 41.10 34.35 17.74
N ALA A 41 41.54 35.57 17.44
CA ALA A 41 42.43 35.92 16.35
C ALA A 41 43.90 35.66 16.73
N ARG A 42 44.72 35.32 15.73
CA ARG A 42 46.17 35.59 15.54
C ARG A 42 46.69 34.63 14.46
N ASP A 43 47.70 34.89 13.65
CA ASP A 43 48.37 36.06 13.05
C ASP A 43 49.40 35.42 12.08
N ASP A 44 49.84 36.17 11.07
CA ASP A 44 50.60 35.77 9.87
C ASP A 44 51.83 34.86 10.06
N SER A 45 52.06 33.97 9.08
CA SER A 45 53.39 33.82 8.46
C SER A 45 53.31 33.12 7.09
N GLU A 46 53.75 33.83 6.04
CA GLU A 46 54.02 33.29 4.70
C GLU A 46 55.21 32.32 4.69
N GLY A 47 55.19 31.30 3.81
CA GLY A 47 56.34 30.43 3.57
C GLY A 47 56.10 29.28 2.57
N TYR A 48 56.48 29.52 1.31
CA TYR A 48 56.96 28.62 0.24
C TYR A 48 56.51 27.14 0.12
N ASP A 49 55.98 26.88 -1.10
CA ASP A 49 56.40 25.86 -2.08
C ASP A 49 56.08 24.36 -1.89
N ASP A 50 55.73 23.79 -3.05
CA ASP A 50 55.75 22.39 -3.50
C ASP A 50 54.65 21.40 -3.06
N GLY A 51 54.13 20.66 -4.05
CA GLY A 51 53.29 19.47 -3.86
C GLY A 51 51.81 19.63 -4.19
N GLY A 52 51.46 19.69 -5.49
CA GLY A 52 50.08 19.61 -5.95
C GLY A 52 49.50 18.20 -5.77
N ASP A 53 48.95 17.91 -4.58
CA ASP A 53 48.13 16.72 -4.34
C ASP A 53 46.72 16.90 -4.92
N GLU A 54 46.45 16.18 -6.00
CA GLU A 54 45.15 16.11 -6.67
C GLU A 54 44.09 15.52 -5.72
N LYS A 55 43.21 16.38 -5.18
CA LYS A 55 42.01 15.93 -4.46
C LYS A 55 41.16 15.08 -5.40
N PRO A 56 40.79 13.83 -5.04
CA PRO A 56 39.92 13.03 -5.88
C PRO A 56 38.55 13.72 -5.89
N ARG A 57 38.10 14.14 -7.08
CA ARG A 57 36.72 14.58 -7.28
C ARG A 57 35.83 13.40 -6.91
N PHE A 58 35.19 13.49 -5.74
CA PHE A 58 34.06 12.64 -5.38
C PHE A 58 32.95 12.95 -6.39
N PHE A 59 32.97 12.23 -7.52
CA PHE A 59 31.83 12.16 -8.41
C PHE A 59 30.68 11.62 -7.57
N SER A 60 29.75 12.53 -7.24
CA SER A 60 28.43 12.22 -6.73
C SER A 60 27.82 11.17 -7.65
N ARG A 61 27.95 9.89 -7.29
CA ARG A 61 27.21 8.81 -7.93
C ARG A 61 25.75 9.11 -7.65
N SER A 62 25.07 9.66 -8.64
CA SER A 62 23.62 9.79 -8.65
C SER A 62 23.06 8.41 -8.33
N SER A 63 22.56 8.24 -7.11
CA SER A 63 21.92 7.00 -6.69
C SER A 63 20.70 6.82 -7.59
N LYS A 64 20.80 5.88 -8.52
CA LYS A 64 19.73 5.54 -9.44
C LYS A 64 18.61 4.90 -8.62
N VAL A 65 17.69 5.72 -8.13
CA VAL A 65 16.47 5.29 -7.47
C VAL A 65 15.59 4.59 -8.50
N VAL A 66 15.54 3.26 -8.43
CA VAL A 66 14.56 2.47 -9.18
C VAL A 66 13.26 2.44 -8.39
N PRO A 67 12.09 2.64 -9.02
CA PRO A 67 10.82 2.49 -8.32
C PRO A 67 10.71 1.07 -7.77
N MET A 68 10.47 0.96 -6.46
CA MET A 68 10.24 -0.32 -5.83
C MET A 68 8.85 -0.80 -6.27
N LYS A 69 8.81 -1.64 -7.31
CA LYS A 69 7.56 -2.27 -7.76
C LYS A 69 7.01 -3.06 -6.57
N ARG A 70 5.85 -2.64 -6.05
CA ARG A 70 5.08 -3.47 -5.11
C ARG A 70 4.85 -4.81 -5.81
N GLY A 71 5.30 -5.89 -5.20
CA GLY A 71 5.18 -7.23 -5.78
C GLY A 71 3.71 -7.57 -5.97
N MET A 72 3.39 -8.18 -7.11
CA MET A 72 2.08 -8.76 -7.34
C MET A 72 1.93 -9.99 -6.43
N GLU A 73 0.92 -9.99 -5.57
CA GLU A 73 0.59 -11.13 -4.71
C GLU A 73 -0.64 -11.84 -5.27
N VAL A 74 -0.58 -13.17 -5.29
CA VAL A 74 -1.68 -14.03 -5.75
C VAL A 74 -2.06 -14.96 -4.60
N SER A 75 -3.33 -14.97 -4.23
CA SER A 75 -3.88 -15.83 -3.18
C SER A 75 -4.83 -16.87 -3.77
N MET A 76 -4.80 -18.10 -3.27
CA MET A 76 -5.75 -19.15 -3.66
C MET A 76 -6.79 -19.31 -2.56
N VAL A 77 -8.06 -19.29 -2.94
CA VAL A 77 -9.21 -19.48 -2.05
C VAL A 77 -10.03 -20.66 -2.54
N LYS A 78 -10.43 -21.55 -1.62
CA LYS A 78 -11.38 -22.63 -1.88
C LYS A 78 -12.69 -22.31 -1.16
N PRO A 79 -13.65 -21.64 -1.81
CA PRO A 79 -14.90 -21.27 -1.17
C PRO A 79 -15.71 -22.51 -0.80
N THR A 80 -16.45 -22.41 0.29
CA THR A 80 -17.42 -23.42 0.75
C THR A 80 -18.82 -22.81 0.93
N SER A 81 -18.89 -21.50 1.08
CA SER A 81 -20.11 -20.73 1.36
C SER A 81 -20.09 -19.38 0.62
N ILE A 82 -21.23 -18.69 0.61
CA ILE A 82 -21.31 -17.35 -0.02
C ILE A 82 -20.58 -16.30 0.81
N GLU A 83 -20.42 -16.52 2.11
CA GLU A 83 -19.72 -15.63 3.02
C GLU A 83 -18.24 -15.45 2.61
N ASP A 84 -17.63 -16.49 2.05
CA ASP A 84 -16.24 -16.48 1.54
C ASP A 84 -16.05 -15.47 0.39
N ALA A 85 -17.13 -15.12 -0.31
CA ALA A 85 -17.08 -14.10 -1.37
C ALA A 85 -16.69 -12.71 -0.84
N ARG A 86 -16.95 -12.43 0.44
CA ARG A 86 -16.49 -11.18 1.09
C ARG A 86 -14.98 -11.19 1.26
N GLU A 87 -14.41 -12.29 1.73
CA GLU A 87 -12.96 -12.44 1.92
C GLU A 87 -12.22 -12.28 0.58
N ILE A 88 -12.77 -12.85 -0.50
CA ILE A 88 -12.25 -12.67 -1.86
C ILE A 88 -12.21 -11.18 -2.25
N CYS A 89 -13.24 -10.41 -1.90
CA CYS A 89 -13.27 -8.98 -2.17
C CYS A 89 -12.24 -8.20 -1.35
N ASP A 90 -12.02 -8.58 -0.09
CA ASP A 90 -11.01 -7.96 0.76
C ASP A 90 -9.58 -8.17 0.18
N TYR A 91 -9.30 -9.35 -0.36
CA TYR A 91 -8.04 -9.60 -1.08
C TYR A 91 -7.90 -8.73 -2.34
N LEU A 92 -8.97 -8.61 -3.14
CA LEU A 92 -8.97 -7.77 -4.33
C LEU A 92 -8.75 -6.28 -3.97
N LEU A 93 -9.38 -5.80 -2.90
CA LEU A 93 -9.20 -4.45 -2.37
C LEU A 93 -7.77 -4.20 -1.87
N ALA A 94 -7.11 -5.23 -1.34
CA ALA A 94 -5.71 -5.18 -0.96
C ALA A 94 -4.75 -5.19 -2.18
N GLY A 95 -5.26 -5.22 -3.40
CA GLY A 95 -4.47 -5.25 -4.64
C GLY A 95 -3.90 -6.64 -4.96
N LYS A 96 -4.46 -7.70 -4.36
CA LYS A 96 -4.04 -9.09 -4.59
C LYS A 96 -4.94 -9.76 -5.61
N ALA A 97 -4.36 -10.55 -6.51
CA ALA A 97 -5.14 -11.41 -7.39
C ALA A 97 -5.61 -12.65 -6.62
N VAL A 98 -6.79 -13.17 -6.93
CA VAL A 98 -7.38 -14.31 -6.24
C VAL A 98 -7.72 -15.42 -7.25
N VAL A 99 -7.25 -16.63 -6.98
CA VAL A 99 -7.65 -17.84 -7.70
C VAL A 99 -8.70 -18.56 -6.87
N LEU A 100 -9.91 -18.70 -7.41
CA LEU A 100 -11.03 -19.38 -6.77
C LEU A 100 -11.09 -20.82 -7.26
N ASN A 101 -10.99 -21.78 -6.34
CA ASN A 101 -11.27 -23.19 -6.60
C ASN A 101 -12.64 -23.57 -6.02
N MET A 102 -13.63 -23.78 -6.89
CA MET A 102 -15.01 -24.11 -6.55
C MET A 102 -15.31 -25.61 -6.68
N GLU A 103 -14.28 -26.45 -6.72
CA GLU A 103 -14.44 -27.89 -6.82
C GLU A 103 -15.12 -28.47 -5.57
N GLY A 104 -16.23 -29.19 -5.78
CA GLY A 104 -17.01 -29.81 -4.73
C GLY A 104 -18.05 -28.90 -4.08
N ILE A 105 -18.24 -27.67 -4.57
CA ILE A 105 -19.31 -26.78 -4.11
C ILE A 105 -20.59 -27.00 -4.95
N HIS A 106 -21.76 -26.76 -4.35
CA HIS A 106 -23.02 -26.81 -5.10
C HIS A 106 -23.06 -25.72 -6.18
N THR A 107 -23.56 -26.06 -7.37
CA THR A 107 -23.61 -25.15 -8.52
C THR A 107 -24.34 -23.85 -8.23
N GLU A 108 -25.42 -23.89 -7.43
CA GLU A 108 -26.15 -22.70 -7.00
C GLU A 108 -25.30 -21.77 -6.13
N VAL A 109 -24.53 -22.33 -5.20
CA VAL A 109 -23.62 -21.54 -4.34
C VAL A 109 -22.47 -20.97 -5.18
N ALA A 110 -21.90 -21.77 -6.08
CA ALA A 110 -20.86 -21.33 -7.00
C ALA A 110 -21.32 -20.13 -7.83
N GLN A 111 -22.51 -20.21 -8.43
CA GLN A 111 -23.07 -19.10 -9.21
C GLN A 111 -23.22 -17.83 -8.38
N ARG A 112 -23.76 -17.93 -7.15
CA ARG A 112 -23.89 -16.77 -6.26
C ARG A 112 -22.54 -16.13 -5.89
N ILE A 113 -21.50 -16.95 -5.67
CA ILE A 113 -20.14 -16.46 -5.42
C ILE A 113 -19.60 -15.74 -6.65
N ILE A 114 -19.79 -16.29 -7.86
CA ILE A 114 -19.39 -15.64 -9.11
C ILE A 114 -20.13 -14.32 -9.33
N ASP A 115 -21.45 -14.29 -9.10
CA ASP A 115 -22.25 -13.08 -9.27
C ASP A 115 -21.78 -11.97 -8.31
N PHE A 116 -21.49 -12.32 -7.06
CA PHE A 116 -20.95 -11.38 -6.08
C PHE A 116 -19.56 -10.89 -6.47
N THR A 117 -18.65 -11.82 -6.79
CA THR A 117 -17.26 -11.50 -7.14
C THR A 117 -17.19 -10.68 -8.43
N SER A 118 -18.01 -11.00 -9.44
CA SER A 118 -18.07 -10.27 -10.70
C SER A 118 -18.56 -8.83 -10.51
N GLY A 119 -19.58 -8.61 -9.67
CA GLY A 119 -20.04 -7.28 -9.27
C GLY A 119 -18.95 -6.48 -8.57
N ALA A 120 -18.19 -7.11 -7.67
CA ALA A 120 -17.06 -6.47 -6.99
C ALA A 120 -15.93 -6.12 -7.96
N THR A 121 -15.48 -7.06 -8.81
CA THR A 121 -14.43 -6.79 -9.80
C THR A 121 -14.85 -5.72 -10.78
N TYR A 122 -16.11 -5.71 -11.23
CA TYR A 122 -16.63 -4.68 -12.13
C TYR A 122 -16.57 -3.28 -11.50
N SER A 123 -16.92 -3.18 -10.20
CA SER A 123 -16.89 -1.92 -9.46
C SER A 123 -15.47 -1.36 -9.25
N MET A 124 -14.45 -2.23 -9.33
CA MET A 124 -13.04 -1.88 -9.10
C MET A 124 -12.21 -1.88 -10.39
N ASN A 125 -12.85 -1.87 -11.58
CA ASN A 125 -12.18 -1.98 -12.87
C ASN A 125 -11.23 -3.20 -12.97
N GLY A 126 -11.54 -4.24 -12.22
CA GLY A 126 -10.85 -5.52 -12.24
C GLY A 126 -11.37 -6.46 -13.32
N ASN A 127 -10.90 -7.70 -13.30
CA ASN A 127 -11.31 -8.75 -14.22
C ASN A 127 -11.66 -10.02 -13.47
N LEU A 128 -12.66 -10.76 -13.97
CA LEU A 128 -12.98 -12.11 -13.50
C LEU A 128 -13.02 -13.03 -14.72
N GLN A 129 -12.11 -14.01 -14.76
CA GLN A 129 -12.02 -14.97 -15.86
C GLN A 129 -12.15 -16.40 -15.38
N LYS A 130 -12.83 -17.22 -16.17
CA LYS A 130 -12.88 -18.67 -15.97
C LYS A 130 -11.60 -19.29 -16.51
N ILE A 131 -10.82 -19.92 -15.64
CA ILE A 131 -9.65 -20.71 -16.04
C ILE A 131 -10.10 -22.11 -16.42
N SER A 132 -10.90 -22.80 -15.58
CA SER A 132 -11.36 -24.17 -15.82
C SER A 132 -12.80 -24.35 -15.36
N SER A 133 -13.39 -25.54 -15.50
CA SER A 133 -14.78 -25.85 -15.13
C SER A 133 -15.17 -25.34 -13.73
N TYR A 134 -14.25 -25.43 -12.76
CA TYR A 134 -14.46 -25.00 -11.38
C TYR A 134 -13.39 -24.01 -10.86
N ILE A 135 -12.51 -23.53 -11.74
CA ILE A 135 -11.41 -22.64 -11.35
C ILE A 135 -11.59 -21.30 -12.04
N PHE A 136 -11.57 -20.23 -11.25
CA PHE A 136 -11.71 -18.86 -11.71
C PHE A 136 -10.56 -18.01 -11.17
N ILE A 137 -10.25 -16.92 -11.86
CA ILE A 137 -9.30 -15.92 -11.40
C ILE A 137 -9.95 -14.56 -11.39
N ALA A 138 -9.87 -13.89 -10.26
CA ALA A 138 -10.28 -12.51 -10.06
C ALA A 138 -9.03 -11.65 -9.89
N THR A 139 -8.95 -10.54 -10.61
CA THR A 139 -7.84 -9.60 -10.52
C THR A 139 -8.35 -8.18 -10.30
N PRO A 140 -7.66 -7.37 -9.46
CA PRO A 140 -7.90 -5.93 -9.40
C PRO A 140 -7.28 -5.22 -10.62
N GLU A 141 -7.62 -3.94 -10.82
CA GLU A 141 -7.09 -3.11 -11.93
C GLU A 141 -5.55 -3.10 -12.00
N SER A 142 -4.86 -3.24 -10.86
CA SER A 142 -3.40 -3.25 -10.80
C SER A 142 -2.74 -4.49 -11.42
N VAL A 143 -3.52 -5.51 -11.77
CA VAL A 143 -3.03 -6.78 -12.31
C VAL A 143 -3.65 -7.04 -13.69
N GLU A 144 -2.82 -6.95 -14.72
CA GLU A 144 -3.19 -7.34 -16.08
C GLU A 144 -3.09 -8.86 -16.25
N LEU A 145 -4.13 -9.45 -16.84
CA LEU A 145 -4.16 -10.85 -17.24
C LEU A 145 -3.77 -10.95 -18.72
N SER A 146 -2.67 -11.64 -19.01
CA SER A 146 -2.20 -11.92 -20.36
C SER A 146 -2.31 -13.42 -20.66
N GLY A 147 -2.84 -13.77 -21.84
CA GLY A 147 -2.90 -15.14 -22.35
C GLY A 147 -4.30 -15.59 -22.79
N ASP A 148 -4.35 -16.54 -23.72
CA ASP A 148 -5.59 -17.16 -24.19
C ASP A 148 -6.03 -18.26 -23.22
N PHE A 149 -6.64 -17.87 -22.10
CA PHE A 149 -7.12 -18.80 -21.07
C PHE A 149 -8.15 -19.82 -21.59
N GLN A 150 -8.82 -19.51 -22.71
CA GLN A 150 -9.71 -20.43 -23.41
C GLN A 150 -8.98 -21.43 -24.34
N GLU A 151 -7.86 -21.06 -24.97
CA GLU A 151 -7.13 -21.96 -25.90
C GLU A 151 -6.24 -22.97 -25.18
N ILE A 152 -5.66 -22.61 -24.03
CA ILE A 152 -4.76 -23.50 -23.26
C ILE A 152 -5.44 -24.83 -22.86
N ILE A 153 -6.76 -24.82 -22.72
CA ILE A 153 -7.54 -25.99 -22.27
C ILE A 153 -8.27 -26.69 -23.42
N GLY A 154 -8.51 -25.99 -24.54
CA GLY A 154 -9.19 -26.57 -25.70
C GLY A 154 -8.37 -27.64 -26.43
N ASN A 155 -7.04 -27.52 -26.43
CA ASN A 155 -6.21 -28.28 -27.38
C ASN A 155 -5.18 -29.25 -26.79
N GLY A 156 -5.20 -29.56 -25.49
CA GLY A 156 -4.43 -30.70 -24.93
C GLY A 156 -2.91 -30.71 -25.19
N ALA A 157 -2.35 -29.61 -25.70
CA ALA A 157 -0.95 -29.48 -26.08
C ALA A 157 -0.36 -28.30 -25.30
N LEU A 158 0.11 -28.58 -24.10
CA LEU A 158 0.93 -27.66 -23.34
C LEU A 158 2.29 -27.58 -24.04
N ASP A 159 2.54 -26.50 -24.80
CA ASP A 159 3.90 -26.18 -25.24
C ASP A 159 4.69 -25.60 -24.05
N ILE A 160 5.38 -26.48 -23.33
CA ILE A 160 6.23 -26.14 -22.18
C ILE A 160 7.52 -25.40 -22.60
N SER A 161 7.77 -25.22 -23.90
CA SER A 161 9.04 -24.69 -24.42
C SER A 161 9.34 -23.23 -24.01
N GLY A 162 8.38 -22.50 -23.45
CA GLY A 162 8.57 -21.12 -22.98
C GLY A 162 8.77 -20.96 -21.46
N LEU A 163 8.55 -22.00 -20.66
CA LEU A 163 8.62 -21.90 -19.19
C LEU A 163 10.04 -22.20 -18.71
N ASN A 164 10.86 -21.16 -18.58
CA ASN A 164 12.22 -21.26 -18.02
C ASN A 164 12.14 -21.42 -16.48
N ILE A 165 11.61 -22.55 -16.02
CA ILE A 165 11.58 -22.93 -14.61
C ILE A 165 12.97 -23.47 -14.27
N ARG A 166 13.74 -22.66 -13.53
CA ARG A 166 14.97 -23.13 -12.90
C ARG A 166 14.58 -23.87 -11.63
N LEU A 167 14.81 -25.19 -11.63
CA LEU A 167 14.80 -26.03 -10.43
C LEU A 167 16.04 -25.73 -9.56
#